data_AF-A0A6A6EIG7-F1
#
_entry.id   AF-A0A6A6EIG7-F1
#
_cell.length_a   1.000
_cell.length_b   1.000
_cell.length_c   1.000
_cell.angle_alpha   90.00
_cell.angle_beta   90.00
_cell.angle_gamma   90.00
#
_symmetry.space_group_name_H-M   'P 1'
#
loop_
_entity.id
_entity.type
_entity.pdbx_description
1 polymer ?
#
loop_
_entity_poly.entity_id
_entity_poly.type
_entity_poly.pdbx_seq_one_letter_code
_entity_poly.pdbx_strand_id
1 'polypeptide(L)'
;MDRYRFPAEQRPRYLYRVQFESARTQYDNRTGFKAADTETFISDHQVSLFKASIENHLLWNDDPNKDSVYVSAFARESHARHWARKLSKRNLNRGKIYRIFKIDTSKAGLNMYSALDLVDQLDIDLDNLWKTKRSPRSLGRDTIEDEYFYLYNVPAEAVVLVSRVQDGILEEVPEIIDLGK
;
A
#
# COMPACT_ATOMS: atom_id res chain seq x y z
N MET A 1 -16.85 6.72 -2.77
CA MET A 1 -16.83 5.25 -2.93
C MET A 1 -17.12 4.59 -1.60
N ASP A 2 -18.11 5.11 -0.88
CA ASP A 2 -18.20 4.91 0.57
C ASP A 2 -18.72 3.53 0.94
N ARG A 3 -19.57 2.96 0.07
CA ARG A 3 -20.10 1.60 0.19
C ARG A 3 -19.03 0.51 0.18
N TYR A 4 -17.83 0.81 -0.31
CA TYR A 4 -16.71 -0.12 -0.40
C TYR A 4 -15.71 0.02 0.75
N ARG A 5 -15.88 1.04 1.62
CA ARG A 5 -14.95 1.27 2.72
C ARG A 5 -14.94 0.07 3.66
N PHE A 6 -13.76 -0.28 4.12
CA PHE A 6 -13.59 -1.35 5.07
C PHE A 6 -14.16 -0.94 6.45
N PRO A 7 -15.01 -1.77 7.06
CA PRO A 7 -15.70 -1.42 8.31
C PRO A 7 -14.72 -1.08 9.44
N ALA A 8 -15.06 -0.06 10.24
CA ALA A 8 -14.17 0.48 11.27
C ALA A 8 -13.88 -0.52 12.40
N GLU A 9 -14.87 -1.31 12.75
CA GLU A 9 -14.83 -2.32 13.80
C GLU A 9 -14.04 -3.59 13.40
N GLN A 10 -13.80 -3.79 12.10
CA GLN A 10 -13.07 -4.95 11.58
C GLN A 10 -11.61 -4.63 11.25
N ARG A 11 -11.19 -3.36 11.39
CA ARG A 11 -9.85 -2.92 10.98
C ARG A 11 -8.78 -3.63 11.78
N PRO A 12 -7.71 -4.13 11.12
CA PRO A 12 -6.51 -4.52 11.83
C PRO A 12 -6.03 -3.36 12.69
N ARG A 13 -5.60 -3.61 13.92
CA ARG A 13 -5.06 -2.54 14.80
C ARG A 13 -3.86 -1.84 14.17
N TYR A 14 -3.04 -2.59 13.45
CA TYR A 14 -1.84 -2.08 12.79
C TYR A 14 -1.77 -2.56 11.34
N LEU A 15 -1.21 -1.71 10.49
CA LEU A 15 -0.78 -2.03 9.14
C LEU A 15 0.70 -1.73 8.96
N TYR A 16 1.31 -2.33 7.95
CA TYR A 16 2.74 -2.31 7.71
C TYR A 16 3.00 -1.92 6.26
N ARG A 17 3.59 -0.74 6.07
CA ARG A 17 3.88 -0.19 4.75
C ARG A 17 5.38 -0.25 4.44
N VAL A 18 5.72 -0.82 3.30
CA VAL A 18 7.08 -0.80 2.77
C VAL A 18 7.34 0.51 2.05
N GLN A 19 8.46 1.17 2.37
CA GLN A 19 8.91 2.40 1.71
C GLN A 19 10.39 2.26 1.31
N PHE A 20 10.74 2.86 0.18
CA PHE A 20 12.10 2.96 -0.34
C PHE A 20 12.22 4.24 -1.19
N GLU A 21 13.44 4.68 -1.48
CA GLU A 21 13.73 5.99 -2.08
C GLU A 21 13.01 6.26 -3.40
N SER A 22 12.78 5.23 -4.22
CA SER A 22 12.07 5.36 -5.51
C SER A 22 10.62 4.86 -5.45
N ALA A 23 10.04 4.73 -4.26
CA ALA A 23 8.60 4.51 -4.13
C ALA A 23 7.88 5.80 -4.56
N ARG A 24 6.84 5.68 -5.38
CA ARG A 24 6.14 6.86 -5.95
C ARG A 24 5.18 7.50 -4.95
N THR A 25 4.75 6.74 -3.94
CA THR A 25 4.15 7.32 -2.73
C THR A 25 5.24 7.99 -1.91
N GLN A 26 5.02 9.24 -1.53
CA GLN A 26 5.97 10.00 -0.73
C GLN A 26 5.64 9.88 0.75
N TYR A 27 6.68 9.91 1.60
CA TYR A 27 6.54 10.02 3.05
C TYR A 27 7.24 11.28 3.53
N ASP A 28 6.55 12.04 4.36
CA ASP A 28 7.06 13.22 5.06
C ASP A 28 6.67 13.11 6.54
N ASN A 29 7.56 13.47 7.45
CA ASN A 29 7.32 13.29 8.88
C ASN A 29 6.27 14.25 9.47
N ARG A 30 5.90 15.32 8.75
CA ARG A 30 4.87 16.28 9.17
C ARG A 30 3.50 15.93 8.62
N THR A 31 3.46 15.41 7.39
CA THR A 31 2.21 15.20 6.64
C THR A 31 1.87 13.73 6.41
N GLY A 32 2.79 12.81 6.67
CA GLY A 32 2.60 11.37 6.54
C GLY A 32 2.84 10.86 5.12
N PHE A 33 2.13 9.81 4.75
CA PHE A 33 2.15 9.27 3.39
C PHE A 33 1.18 9.99 2.49
N LYS A 34 1.62 10.28 1.26
CA LYS A 34 0.77 10.77 0.18
C LYS A 34 0.87 9.87 -1.03
N ALA A 35 -0.29 9.45 -1.54
CA ALA A 35 -0.41 8.74 -2.80
C ALA A 35 0.22 9.55 -3.94
N ALA A 36 0.55 8.89 -5.05
CA ALA A 36 1.16 9.58 -6.19
C ALA A 36 0.16 10.55 -6.85
N ASP A 37 -1.14 10.23 -6.76
CA ASP A 37 -2.24 11.09 -7.18
C ASP A 37 -3.13 11.39 -5.98
N THR A 38 -3.29 12.67 -5.63
CA THR A 38 -4.18 13.12 -4.54
C THR A 38 -5.33 13.99 -5.04
N GLU A 39 -5.45 14.16 -6.36
CA GLU A 39 -6.38 15.11 -6.98
C GLU A 39 -7.54 14.39 -7.69
N THR A 40 -7.29 13.20 -8.23
CA THR A 40 -8.32 12.44 -8.94
C THR A 40 -9.42 12.00 -7.98
N PHE A 41 -10.61 12.59 -8.15
CA PHE A 41 -11.81 12.22 -7.42
C PHE A 41 -12.68 11.23 -8.22
N ILE A 42 -13.08 10.14 -7.57
CA ILE A 42 -13.98 9.12 -8.15
C ILE A 42 -15.25 9.08 -7.30
N SER A 43 -16.35 9.61 -7.84
CA SER A 43 -17.66 9.66 -7.18
C SER A 43 -18.31 8.28 -7.06
N ASP A 44 -19.27 8.11 -6.15
CA ASP A 44 -19.98 6.83 -5.92
C ASP A 44 -20.69 6.27 -7.16
N HIS A 45 -21.02 7.11 -8.13
CA HIS A 45 -21.67 6.69 -9.38
C HIS A 45 -20.68 6.15 -10.42
N GLN A 46 -19.38 6.37 -10.24
CA GLN A 46 -18.34 6.02 -11.21
C GLN A 46 -17.68 4.67 -10.90
N VAL A 47 -18.50 3.64 -10.67
CA VAL A 47 -18.05 2.29 -10.27
C VAL A 47 -17.03 1.70 -11.24
N SER A 48 -17.24 1.85 -12.54
CA SER A 48 -16.31 1.36 -13.56
C SER A 48 -14.95 2.05 -13.51
N LEU A 49 -14.91 3.35 -13.23
CA LEU A 49 -13.64 4.08 -13.06
C LEU A 49 -12.95 3.67 -11.76
N PHE A 50 -13.71 3.44 -10.69
CA PHE A 50 -13.16 2.92 -9.45
C PHE A 50 -12.54 1.54 -9.64
N LYS A 51 -13.25 0.61 -10.28
CA LYS A 51 -12.71 -0.71 -10.66
C LYS A 51 -11.41 -0.59 -11.44
N ALA A 52 -11.39 0.23 -12.49
CA ALA A 52 -10.18 0.45 -13.29
C ALA A 52 -9.03 1.04 -12.45
N SER A 53 -9.32 1.91 -11.47
CA SER A 53 -8.30 2.46 -10.58
C SER A 53 -7.68 1.39 -9.68
N ILE A 54 -8.46 0.40 -9.21
CA ILE A 54 -7.99 -0.72 -8.41
C ILE A 54 -7.14 -1.67 -9.27
N GLU A 55 -7.63 -2.04 -10.45
CA GLU A 55 -6.89 -2.86 -11.41
C GLU A 55 -5.53 -2.25 -11.77
N ASN A 56 -5.51 -0.93 -12.03
CA ASN A 56 -4.27 -0.20 -12.29
C ASN A 56 -3.35 -0.18 -11.05
N HIS A 57 -3.88 -0.01 -9.84
CA HIS A 57 -3.08 -0.05 -8.61
C HIS A 57 -2.49 -1.44 -8.35
N LEU A 58 -3.23 -2.52 -8.60
CA LEU A 58 -2.70 -3.88 -8.47
C LEU A 58 -1.59 -4.18 -9.49
N LEU A 59 -1.62 -3.51 -10.64
CA LEU A 59 -0.59 -3.56 -11.69
C LEU A 59 0.50 -2.47 -11.57
N TRP A 60 0.49 -1.68 -10.50
CA TRP A 60 1.30 -0.46 -10.30
C TRP A 60 2.79 -0.56 -10.68
N ASN A 61 3.40 -1.73 -10.50
CA ASN A 61 4.82 -1.93 -10.81
C ASN A 61 5.13 -2.06 -12.31
N ASP A 62 4.10 -2.16 -13.15
CA ASP A 62 4.22 -2.52 -14.56
C ASP A 62 3.84 -1.35 -15.52
N ASP A 63 3.49 -0.17 -15.00
CA ASP A 63 3.24 1.04 -15.80
C ASP A 63 3.71 2.32 -15.08
N PRO A 64 4.89 2.86 -15.44
CA PRO A 64 5.44 4.07 -14.83
C PRO A 64 4.71 5.35 -15.28
N ASN A 65 3.62 5.29 -16.06
CA ASN A 65 2.85 6.48 -16.42
C ASN A 65 1.51 6.58 -15.70
N LYS A 66 1.17 5.58 -14.88
CA LYS A 66 -0.07 5.57 -14.12
C LYS A 66 0.22 5.81 -12.64
N ASP A 67 -0.12 7.00 -12.18
CA ASP A 67 -0.11 7.31 -10.76
C ASP A 67 -1.35 6.73 -10.09
N SER A 68 -1.17 6.35 -8.84
CA SER A 68 -2.23 5.75 -8.05
C SER A 68 -2.68 6.70 -6.97
N VAL A 69 -4.00 6.72 -6.76
CA VAL A 69 -4.67 7.41 -5.64
C VAL A 69 -4.57 6.67 -4.31
N TYR A 70 -3.87 5.53 -4.24
CA TYR A 70 -3.84 4.68 -3.05
C TYR A 70 -2.45 4.62 -2.40
N VAL A 71 -2.47 4.60 -1.06
CA VAL A 71 -1.36 4.19 -0.21
C VAL A 71 -1.63 2.76 0.25
N SER A 72 -0.86 1.79 -0.27
CA SER A 72 -0.97 0.37 0.11
C SER A 72 -0.20 0.05 1.41
N ALA A 73 -0.76 -0.82 2.25
CA ALA A 73 -0.12 -1.39 3.43
C ALA A 73 -0.65 -2.80 3.71
N PHE A 74 0.12 -3.61 4.43
CA PHE A 74 -0.23 -5.01 4.75
C PHE A 74 -0.61 -5.18 6.22
N ALA A 75 -1.55 -6.06 6.56
CA ALA A 75 -1.87 -6.33 7.97
C ALA A 75 -0.81 -7.18 8.67
N ARG A 76 -0.05 -8.01 7.95
CA ARG A 76 1.05 -8.79 8.52
C ARG A 76 2.40 -8.16 8.19
N GLU A 77 3.19 -7.92 9.24
CA GLU A 77 4.57 -7.46 9.10
C GLU A 77 5.43 -8.44 8.28
N SER A 78 5.22 -9.75 8.46
CA SER A 78 5.92 -10.78 7.70
C SER A 78 5.68 -10.66 6.19
N HIS A 79 4.47 -10.26 5.78
CA HIS A 79 4.15 -10.04 4.38
C HIS A 79 4.86 -8.78 3.85
N ALA A 80 4.81 -7.66 4.58
CA ALA A 80 5.56 -6.45 4.22
C ALA A 80 7.07 -6.73 4.09
N ARG A 81 7.64 -7.53 5.00
CA ARG A 81 9.05 -7.95 4.93
C ARG A 81 9.35 -8.81 3.72
N HIS A 82 8.49 -9.79 3.42
CA HIS A 82 8.64 -10.63 2.24
C HIS A 82 8.58 -9.78 0.97
N TRP A 83 7.65 -8.82 0.91
CA TRP A 83 7.51 -7.88 -0.19
C TRP A 83 8.78 -7.04 -0.38
N ALA A 84 9.31 -6.44 0.69
CA ALA A 84 10.57 -5.68 0.66
C ALA A 84 11.75 -6.53 0.14
N ARG A 85 11.88 -7.78 0.60
CA ARG A 85 12.91 -8.74 0.13
C ARG A 85 12.73 -9.09 -1.35
N LYS A 86 11.49 -9.23 -1.83
CA LYS A 86 11.21 -9.50 -3.24
C LYS A 86 11.61 -8.32 -4.12
N LEU A 87 11.36 -7.09 -3.65
CA LEU A 87 11.77 -5.86 -4.35
C LEU A 87 13.29 -5.71 -4.40
N SER A 88 14.01 -6.03 -3.32
CA SER A 88 15.48 -5.89 -3.28
C SER A 88 16.19 -6.88 -4.21
N LYS A 89 15.70 -8.13 -4.31
CA LYS A 89 16.26 -9.17 -5.18
C LYS A 89 16.10 -8.89 -6.68
N ARG A 90 15.15 -8.06 -7.08
CA ARG A 90 14.79 -7.83 -8.49
C ARG A 90 15.79 -6.97 -9.29
N ASN A 91 16.99 -6.69 -8.78
CA ASN A 91 18.02 -5.83 -9.39
C ASN A 91 17.59 -4.38 -9.73
N LEU A 92 16.32 -4.02 -9.58
CA LEU A 92 15.84 -2.66 -9.78
C LEU A 92 16.32 -1.69 -8.68
N ASN A 93 16.76 -2.21 -7.53
CA ASN A 93 17.05 -1.42 -6.32
C ASN A 93 18.17 -2.02 -5.43
N ARG A 94 19.18 -2.69 -6.01
CA ARG A 94 20.33 -3.20 -5.23
C ARG A 94 20.99 -2.06 -4.44
N GLY A 95 21.17 -2.25 -3.13
CA GLY A 95 21.81 -1.27 -2.23
C GLY A 95 20.88 -0.21 -1.61
N LYS A 96 19.57 -0.22 -1.91
CA LYS A 96 18.63 0.73 -1.28
C LYS A 96 18.17 0.25 0.10
N ILE A 97 18.04 1.20 1.02
CA ILE A 97 17.46 0.99 2.34
C ILE A 97 15.94 0.88 2.19
N TYR A 98 15.40 -0.26 2.59
CA TYR A 98 13.96 -0.42 2.73
C TYR A 98 13.56 -0.06 4.16
N ARG A 99 12.40 0.57 4.31
CA ARG A 99 11.80 0.86 5.60
C ARG A 99 10.43 0.21 5.69
N ILE A 100 10.06 -0.25 6.87
CA ILE A 100 8.71 -0.72 7.19
C ILE A 100 8.13 0.23 8.21
N PHE A 101 7.01 0.83 7.85
CA PHE A 101 6.28 1.77 8.68
C PHE A 101 5.09 1.05 9.30
N LYS A 102 4.99 1.08 10.62
CA LYS A 102 3.83 0.59 11.36
C LYS A 102 2.82 1.72 11.50
N ILE A 103 1.61 1.49 11.02
CA ILE A 103 0.52 2.45 10.97
C ILE A 103 -0.57 2.00 11.95
N ASP A 104 -0.94 2.85 12.90
CA ASP A 104 -2.09 2.70 13.79
C ASP A 104 -3.37 3.11 13.04
N THR A 105 -4.23 2.14 12.75
CA THR A 105 -5.42 2.35 11.91
C THR A 105 -6.49 3.19 12.59
N SER A 106 -6.45 3.32 13.92
CA SER A 106 -7.35 4.20 14.67
C SER A 106 -7.08 5.69 14.40
N LYS A 107 -5.86 6.01 13.94
CA LYS A 107 -5.39 7.37 13.64
C LYS A 107 -5.32 7.67 12.14
N ALA A 108 -5.48 6.66 11.28
CA ALA A 108 -5.24 6.76 9.84
C ALA A 108 -6.46 7.26 9.03
N GLY A 109 -7.61 7.48 9.67
CA GLY A 109 -8.83 7.96 9.03
C GLY A 109 -9.70 6.85 8.42
N LEU A 110 -10.83 7.23 7.82
CA LEU A 110 -11.89 6.29 7.43
C LEU A 110 -11.77 5.71 6.02
N ASN A 111 -10.92 6.27 5.17
CA ASN A 111 -10.85 5.94 3.74
C ASN A 111 -9.96 4.70 3.46
N MET A 112 -10.16 3.64 4.25
CA MET A 112 -9.46 2.38 4.12
C MET A 112 -10.31 1.36 3.36
N TYR A 113 -9.70 0.55 2.51
CA TYR A 113 -10.33 -0.51 1.73
C TYR A 113 -9.52 -1.80 1.82
N SER A 114 -10.19 -2.96 1.90
CA SER A 114 -9.54 -4.27 1.75
C SER A 114 -9.33 -4.55 0.26
N ALA A 115 -8.10 -4.86 -0.15
CA ALA A 115 -7.81 -5.18 -1.54
C ALA A 115 -8.60 -6.42 -2.01
N LEU A 116 -8.69 -7.42 -1.14
CA LEU A 116 -9.41 -8.67 -1.39
C LEU A 116 -10.92 -8.44 -1.55
N ASP A 117 -11.52 -7.67 -0.63
CA ASP A 117 -12.95 -7.38 -0.67
C ASP A 117 -13.30 -6.58 -1.92
N LEU A 118 -12.44 -5.63 -2.32
CA LEU A 118 -12.63 -4.86 -3.54
C LEU A 118 -12.58 -5.75 -4.78
N VAL A 119 -11.65 -6.71 -4.84
CA VAL A 119 -11.57 -7.67 -5.94
C VAL A 119 -12.86 -8.47 -6.05
N ASP A 120 -13.40 -8.96 -4.94
CA ASP A 120 -14.63 -9.74 -4.92
C ASP A 120 -15.85 -8.90 -5.27
N GLN A 121 -16.00 -7.74 -4.62
CA GLN A 121 -17.19 -6.89 -4.77
C GLN A 121 -17.24 -6.16 -6.12
N LEU A 122 -16.10 -5.99 -6.79
CA LEU A 122 -16.01 -5.38 -8.13
C LEU A 122 -15.85 -6.43 -9.24
N ASP A 123 -15.83 -7.72 -8.90
CA ASP A 123 -15.65 -8.83 -9.84
C ASP A 123 -14.39 -8.63 -10.71
N ILE A 124 -13.25 -8.33 -10.06
CA ILE A 124 -11.97 -8.15 -10.73
C ILE A 124 -11.37 -9.53 -11.02
N ASP A 125 -11.22 -9.85 -12.30
CA ASP A 125 -10.59 -11.10 -12.75
C ASP A 125 -9.05 -10.99 -12.62
N LEU A 126 -8.52 -11.44 -11.48
CA LEU A 126 -7.09 -11.41 -11.19
C LEU A 126 -6.27 -12.25 -12.18
N ASP A 127 -6.81 -13.38 -12.65
CA ASP A 127 -6.12 -14.25 -13.59
C ASP A 127 -5.91 -13.54 -14.92
N ASN A 128 -6.95 -12.90 -15.45
CA ASN A 128 -6.83 -12.11 -16.67
C ASN A 128 -6.00 -10.85 -16.44
N LEU A 129 -6.19 -10.15 -15.32
CA LEU A 129 -5.44 -8.94 -14.97
C LEU A 129 -3.93 -9.21 -14.99
N TRP A 130 -3.48 -10.31 -14.36
CA TRP A 130 -2.07 -10.65 -14.29
C TRP A 130 -1.51 -11.29 -15.56
N LYS A 131 -2.34 -11.94 -16.40
CA LYS A 131 -1.94 -12.41 -17.74
C LYS A 131 -1.64 -11.25 -18.72
N THR A 132 -2.28 -10.10 -18.55
CA THR A 132 -2.15 -8.97 -19.51
C THR A 132 -0.78 -8.28 -19.52
N LYS A 133 0.13 -8.61 -18.59
CA LYS A 133 1.43 -7.92 -18.44
C LYS A 133 2.61 -8.90 -18.44
N ARG A 134 3.78 -8.43 -18.93
CA ARG A 134 5.10 -9.11 -19.00
C ARG A 134 5.73 -9.45 -17.63
N SER A 135 4.94 -9.65 -16.59
CA SER A 135 5.41 -10.17 -15.31
C SER A 135 5.18 -11.69 -15.33
N PRO A 136 6.20 -12.55 -15.15
CA PRO A 136 6.05 -14.01 -15.03
C PRO A 136 5.44 -14.39 -13.67
N ARG A 137 4.45 -13.62 -13.24
CA ARG A 137 3.85 -13.67 -11.93
C ARG A 137 2.59 -14.52 -12.04
N SER A 138 2.66 -15.75 -11.55
CA SER A 138 1.57 -16.23 -10.72
C SER A 138 1.60 -15.42 -9.42
N LEU A 139 1.13 -14.17 -9.46
CA LEU A 139 0.60 -13.60 -8.24
C LEU A 139 -0.63 -14.45 -7.92
N GLY A 140 -0.74 -14.91 -6.69
CA GLY A 140 -1.94 -15.55 -6.20
C GLY A 140 -2.77 -14.52 -5.46
N ARG A 141 -4.03 -14.85 -5.20
CA ARG A 141 -4.90 -14.12 -4.30
C ARG A 141 -4.23 -13.84 -2.94
N ASP A 142 -3.37 -14.74 -2.47
CA ASP A 142 -2.53 -14.63 -1.27
C ASP A 142 -1.65 -13.36 -1.25
N THR A 143 -1.36 -12.78 -2.41
CA THR A 143 -0.51 -11.57 -2.51
C THR A 143 -1.23 -10.29 -2.15
N ILE A 144 -2.57 -10.32 -2.11
CA ILE A 144 -3.43 -9.19 -1.73
C ILE A 144 -4.30 -9.51 -0.52
N GLU A 145 -4.20 -10.72 0.05
CA GLU A 145 -5.14 -11.24 1.07
C GLU A 145 -5.24 -10.36 2.32
N ASP A 146 -4.13 -9.73 2.70
CA ASP A 146 -4.02 -8.83 3.83
C ASP A 146 -3.51 -7.45 3.41
N GLU A 147 -3.67 -7.10 2.13
CA GLU A 147 -3.36 -5.77 1.61
C GLU A 147 -4.56 -4.84 1.78
N TYR A 148 -4.28 -3.63 2.24
CA TYR A 148 -5.25 -2.57 2.47
C TYR A 148 -4.80 -1.30 1.77
N PHE A 149 -5.77 -0.55 1.23
CA PHE A 149 -5.56 0.72 0.56
C PHE A 149 -6.12 1.86 1.38
N TYR A 150 -5.31 2.89 1.64
CA TYR A 150 -5.82 4.19 2.03
C TYR A 150 -5.93 5.10 0.80
N LEU A 151 -7.09 5.73 0.64
CA LEU A 151 -7.27 6.72 -0.42
C LEU A 151 -6.55 8.03 -0.05
N TYR A 152 -5.72 8.50 -0.98
CA TYR A 152 -4.92 9.72 -0.98
C TYR A 152 -3.79 9.81 0.06
N ASN A 153 -4.05 9.54 1.34
CA ASN A 153 -3.04 9.77 2.37
C ASN A 153 -3.20 8.86 3.60
N VAL A 154 -2.10 8.75 4.35
CA VAL A 154 -2.08 8.29 5.74
C VAL A 154 -1.37 9.38 6.54
N PRO A 155 -2.00 9.96 7.57
CA PRO A 155 -1.43 11.10 8.29
C PRO A 155 -0.21 10.68 9.14
N ALA A 156 0.66 11.65 9.45
CA ALA A 156 1.92 11.40 10.16
C ALA A 156 1.70 10.79 11.55
N GLU A 157 0.69 11.26 12.29
CA GLU A 157 0.37 10.78 13.64
C GLU A 157 -0.09 9.31 13.69
N ALA A 158 -0.50 8.76 12.53
CA ALA A 158 -0.82 7.35 12.41
C ALA A 158 0.43 6.47 12.31
N VAL A 159 1.58 7.02 11.94
CA VAL A 159 2.84 6.28 11.91
C VAL A 159 3.40 6.21 13.33
N VAL A 160 3.50 5.00 13.87
CA VAL A 160 3.92 4.77 15.26
C VAL A 160 5.29 4.10 15.40
N LEU A 161 5.82 3.51 14.33
CA LEU A 161 7.15 2.91 14.30
C LEU A 161 7.69 2.90 12.87
N VAL A 162 8.99 3.09 12.73
CA VAL A 162 9.73 2.88 11.49
C VAL A 162 10.83 1.87 11.78
N SER A 163 10.94 0.83 10.96
CA SER A 163 12.02 -0.16 11.04
C SER A 163 12.79 -0.15 9.72
N ARG A 164 14.10 -0.41 9.77
CA ARG A 164 14.91 -0.56 8.56
C ARG A 164 15.03 -2.03 8.18
N VAL A 165 15.10 -2.29 6.89
CA VAL A 165 15.37 -3.61 6.33
C VAL A 165 16.61 -3.49 5.46
N GLN A 166 17.70 -4.11 5.90
CA GLN A 166 18.97 -4.19 5.20
C GLN A 166 19.31 -5.67 4.98
N ASP A 167 19.58 -6.05 3.73
CA ASP A 167 19.89 -7.44 3.34
C ASP A 167 18.87 -8.50 3.82
N GLY A 168 17.63 -8.08 4.04
CA GLY A 168 16.55 -8.93 4.53
C GLY A 168 16.52 -9.12 6.04
N ILE A 169 17.47 -8.53 6.78
CA ILE A 169 17.47 -8.43 8.24
C ILE A 169 16.68 -7.18 8.62
N LEU A 170 15.81 -7.30 9.62
CA LEU A 170 15.05 -6.18 10.15
C LEU A 170 15.85 -5.60 11.30
N GLU A 171 16.33 -4.39 11.12
CA GLU A 171 16.93 -3.60 12.19
C GLU A 171 15.85 -2.65 12.67
N GLU A 172 15.35 -2.89 13.88
CA GLU A 172 14.56 -1.88 14.56
C GLU A 172 15.48 -0.70 14.85
N VAL A 173 15.45 0.28 13.96
CA VAL A 173 15.99 1.59 14.26
C VAL A 173 14.84 2.34 14.88
N PRO A 174 14.81 2.59 16.20
CA PRO A 174 13.90 3.58 16.75
C PRO A 174 14.32 4.94 16.18
N GLU A 175 13.91 5.24 14.94
CA GLU A 175 13.70 6.60 14.52
C GLU A 175 12.53 7.07 15.40
N ILE A 176 12.88 7.62 16.57
CA ILE A 176 11.96 8.38 17.39
C ILE A 176 11.37 9.41 16.43
N ILE A 177 10.11 9.22 16.06
CA ILE A 177 9.35 10.27 15.41
C ILE A 177 9.18 11.31 16.51
N ASP A 178 10.09 12.27 16.53
CA ASP A 178 9.98 13.45 17.37
C ASP A 178 8.72 14.18 16.89
N LEU A 179 7.59 13.86 17.51
CA LEU A 179 6.33 14.57 17.38
C LEU A 179 6.53 15.89 18.12
N GLY A 180 7.34 16.79 17.52
CA GLY A 180 7.59 18.12 18.03
C GLY A 180 6.26 18.77 18.38
N LYS A 181 6.09 19.03 19.67
CA LYS A 181 4.94 19.73 20.25
C LYS A 181 4.91 21.19 19.79
#